data_AF-A0A7J7KJQ1-F1
#
_entry.id   AF-A0A7J7KJQ1-F1
#
_cell.length_a   1.000
_cell.length_b   1.000
_cell.length_c   1.000
_cell.angle_alpha   90.00
_cell.angle_beta   90.00
_cell.angle_gamma   90.00
#
_symmetry.space_group_name_H-M   'P 1'
#
loop_
_entity.id
_entity.type
_entity.pdbx_description
1 polymer ?
#
loop_
_entity_poly.entity_id
_entity_poly.type
_entity_poly.pdbx_seq_one_letter_code
_entity_poly.pdbx_strand_id
1 'polypeptide(L)'
;MSVEHPKGYTGKCNPEVWDERAKPPQPAVKKVGQITEEQVDTYFRDVSITNFRSLPSTYENQCYVFIEKGVVLIEDYFDVNTELEPIKKDIENMVTQIAELLFKEGKIKSKYEEHGFFQRLTMINNEYPGANILVHKRGYLPRSIQRLWSGEKLCNAMEQLIGPDIGGHPVWNLRPKTPRSHAATVPWHQDCAYLDEASYDTHQPTAWIPLLDANEENGCMEK
;
A
#
# COMPACT_ATOMS: atom_id res chain seq x y z
N MET A 1 -3.03 12.87 32.82
CA MET A 1 -2.26 11.69 32.35
C MET A 1 -1.60 12.10 31.06
N SER A 2 -0.28 12.25 31.04
CA SER A 2 0.47 12.55 29.81
C SER A 2 0.49 11.30 28.93
N VAL A 3 0.02 11.42 27.70
CA VAL A 3 0.18 10.37 26.69
C VAL A 3 1.66 10.35 26.31
N GLU A 4 2.33 9.24 26.60
CA GLU A 4 3.72 9.04 26.21
C GLU A 4 3.74 8.71 24.73
N HIS A 5 4.26 9.62 23.91
CA HIS A 5 4.34 9.41 22.47
C HIS A 5 5.55 8.52 22.13
N PRO A 6 5.39 7.53 21.23
CA PRO A 6 6.51 6.68 20.83
C PRO A 6 7.63 7.49 20.18
N LYS A 7 8.87 7.00 20.28
CA LYS A 7 10.02 7.57 19.58
C LYS A 7 9.73 7.56 18.07
N GLY A 8 9.89 8.72 17.42
CA GLY A 8 9.49 8.93 16.02
C GLY A 8 8.14 9.63 15.82
N TYR A 9 7.34 9.84 16.88
CA TYR A 9 6.14 10.67 16.79
C TYR A 9 6.50 12.14 16.57
N THR A 10 6.58 12.54 15.29
CA THR A 10 6.60 13.94 14.92
C THR A 10 5.16 14.41 14.86
N GLY A 11 4.63 14.94 15.96
CA GLY A 11 3.36 15.69 15.97
C GLY A 11 3.36 16.93 15.08
N LYS A 12 4.41 17.11 14.27
CA LYS A 12 4.59 18.09 13.22
C LYS A 12 4.80 17.32 11.92
N CYS A 13 3.84 17.42 11.02
CA CYS A 13 4.08 17.20 9.61
C CYS A 13 4.97 18.37 9.13
N ASN A 14 5.98 18.11 8.32
CA ASN A 14 6.72 19.15 7.59
C ASN A 14 6.23 19.19 6.13
N PRO A 15 4.95 19.49 5.83
CA PRO A 15 4.46 19.50 4.45
C PRO A 15 5.08 20.65 3.64
N GLU A 16 5.63 21.68 4.29
CA GLU A 16 6.21 22.87 3.66
C GLU A 16 7.46 22.58 2.82
N VAL A 17 8.07 21.41 2.96
CA VAL A 17 9.22 20.99 2.16
C VAL A 17 8.83 20.20 0.91
N TRP A 18 7.59 19.69 0.82
CA TRP A 18 7.13 18.81 -0.26
C TRP A 18 5.89 19.37 -0.95
N ASP A 19 6.08 20.42 -1.75
CA ASP A 19 5.05 21.08 -2.56
C ASP A 19 5.48 21.19 -4.05
N GLU A 20 4.83 22.04 -4.83
CA GLU A 20 5.16 22.27 -6.25
C GLU A 20 6.64 22.57 -6.51
N ARG A 21 7.38 23.12 -5.53
CA ARG A 21 8.82 23.41 -5.65
C ARG A 21 9.67 22.14 -5.65
N ALA A 22 9.16 21.06 -5.06
CA ALA A 22 9.80 19.74 -5.05
C ALA A 22 9.47 18.91 -6.30
N LYS A 23 8.52 19.35 -7.14
CA LYS A 23 8.12 18.65 -8.36
C LYS A 23 9.28 18.60 -9.37
N PRO A 24 9.75 17.40 -9.78
CA PRO A 24 10.77 17.29 -10.81
C PRO A 24 10.29 17.82 -12.18
N PRO A 25 11.21 18.22 -13.07
CA PRO A 25 10.87 18.52 -14.46
C PRO A 25 10.13 17.35 -15.11
N GLN A 26 8.96 17.63 -15.69
CA GLN A 26 8.14 16.61 -16.32
C GLN A 26 8.62 16.30 -17.75
N PRO A 27 8.56 15.03 -18.19
CA PRO A 27 9.06 14.63 -19.49
C PRO A 27 8.16 15.16 -20.61
N ALA A 28 8.77 15.64 -21.70
CA ALA A 28 8.03 16.09 -22.89
C ALA A 28 7.34 14.94 -23.65
N VAL A 29 7.86 13.72 -23.53
CA VAL A 29 7.30 12.50 -24.12
C VAL A 29 7.14 11.47 -23.02
N LYS A 30 5.92 10.95 -22.86
CA LYS A 30 5.61 9.97 -21.82
C LYS A 30 6.22 8.60 -22.13
N LYS A 31 6.87 8.02 -21.12
CA LYS A 31 7.23 6.61 -21.06
C LYS A 31 6.02 5.77 -20.61
N VAL A 32 6.08 4.46 -20.83
CA VAL A 32 5.07 3.52 -20.32
C VAL A 32 4.92 3.66 -18.81
N GLY A 33 3.67 3.69 -18.32
CA GLY A 33 3.36 3.86 -16.90
C GLY A 33 3.32 5.31 -16.41
N GLN A 34 3.86 6.28 -17.15
CA GLN A 34 3.80 7.68 -16.73
C GLN A 34 2.37 8.20 -16.69
N ILE A 35 2.05 8.85 -15.58
CA ILE A 35 0.74 9.37 -15.22
C ILE A 35 0.46 10.72 -15.89
N THR A 36 -0.77 11.23 -15.78
CA THR A 36 -1.14 12.53 -16.34
C THR A 36 -0.46 13.68 -15.61
N GLU A 37 -0.27 14.80 -16.29
CA GLU A 37 0.23 16.03 -15.67
C GLU A 37 -0.69 16.44 -14.51
N GLU A 38 -2.01 16.32 -14.70
CA GLU A 38 -2.99 16.54 -13.64
C GLU A 38 -2.80 15.60 -12.43
N GLN A 39 -2.46 14.33 -12.66
CA GLN A 39 -2.18 13.37 -11.58
C GLN A 39 -0.89 13.72 -10.83
N VAL A 40 0.17 14.12 -11.55
CA VAL A 40 1.42 14.62 -10.93
C VAL A 40 1.13 15.89 -10.14
N ASP A 41 0.42 16.85 -10.73
CA ASP A 41 0.08 18.10 -10.07
C ASP A 41 -0.77 17.86 -8.83
N THR A 42 -1.74 16.94 -8.88
CA THR A 42 -2.52 16.54 -7.72
C THR A 42 -1.61 16.06 -6.58
N TYR A 43 -0.58 15.27 -6.87
CA TYR A 43 0.37 14.80 -5.86
C TYR A 43 1.12 15.96 -5.16
N PHE A 44 1.50 17.00 -5.90
CA PHE A 44 2.30 18.13 -5.39
C PHE A 44 1.49 19.37 -4.97
N ARG A 45 0.20 19.43 -5.31
CA ARG A 45 -0.63 20.62 -5.11
C ARG A 45 -0.77 20.94 -3.63
N ASP A 46 -0.47 22.19 -3.29
CA ASP A 46 -0.85 22.78 -2.02
C ASP A 46 -2.35 23.06 -2.01
N VAL A 47 -3.06 22.40 -1.12
CA VAL A 47 -4.50 22.57 -0.99
C VAL A 47 -4.71 23.57 0.13
N SER A 48 -4.89 24.85 -0.23
CA SER A 48 -5.57 25.77 0.68
C SER A 48 -6.98 25.24 0.88
N ILE A 49 -7.29 24.71 2.07
CA ILE A 49 -8.61 24.21 2.46
C ILE A 49 -9.67 25.25 2.07
N THR A 50 -10.34 25.09 0.93
CA THR A 50 -11.34 26.09 0.52
C THR A 50 -12.55 25.56 -0.23
N ASN A 51 -12.61 24.35 -0.80
CA ASN A 51 -13.84 23.97 -1.52
C ASN A 51 -14.19 22.48 -1.44
N PHE A 52 -15.13 22.15 -0.55
CA PHE A 52 -15.97 20.95 -0.69
C PHE A 52 -16.85 21.11 -1.93
N ARG A 53 -16.63 20.31 -2.98
CA ARG A 53 -17.63 20.10 -4.02
C ARG A 53 -18.10 18.65 -3.97
N SER A 54 -19.39 18.46 -3.69
CA SER A 54 -20.08 17.19 -3.90
C SER A 54 -20.11 16.87 -5.40
N LEU A 55 -19.58 15.71 -5.80
CA LEU A 55 -19.76 15.17 -7.14
C LEU A 55 -21.17 14.53 -7.28
N PRO A 56 -21.77 14.50 -8.49
CA PRO A 56 -23.12 13.98 -8.69
C PRO A 56 -23.20 12.47 -8.42
N SER A 57 -24.22 12.08 -7.67
CA SER A 57 -24.53 10.71 -7.27
C SER A 57 -25.18 9.90 -8.40
N THR A 58 -24.42 9.11 -9.16
CA THR A 58 -25.00 8.02 -9.96
C THR A 58 -24.19 6.72 -9.99
N TYR A 59 -23.22 6.54 -9.10
CA TYR A 59 -22.66 5.22 -8.81
C TYR A 59 -22.60 5.04 -7.30
N GLU A 60 -23.36 4.08 -6.79
CA GLU A 60 -23.43 3.75 -5.37
C GLU A 60 -22.05 3.27 -4.88
N ASN A 61 -21.62 3.85 -3.74
CA ASN A 61 -20.50 3.45 -2.89
C ASN A 61 -19.06 3.66 -3.42
N GLN A 62 -18.70 4.92 -3.68
CA GLN A 62 -17.30 5.35 -3.57
C GLN A 62 -17.21 6.49 -2.55
N CYS A 63 -16.70 6.19 -1.35
CA CYS A 63 -16.42 7.19 -0.34
C CYS A 63 -15.03 7.78 -0.60
N TYR A 64 -14.98 9.04 -1.04
CA TYR A 64 -13.73 9.82 -1.07
C TYR A 64 -13.94 11.10 -0.27
N VAL A 65 -13.18 11.27 0.81
CA VAL A 65 -13.02 12.56 1.50
C VAL A 65 -11.53 12.91 1.48
N PHE A 66 -11.27 14.15 1.07
CA PHE A 66 -10.01 14.64 0.51
C PHE A 66 -9.08 15.26 1.56
N ILE A 67 -7.82 14.80 1.57
CA ILE A 67 -6.64 15.68 1.67
C ILE A 67 -5.89 15.47 0.35
N GLU A 68 -5.91 16.48 -0.54
CA GLU A 68 -5.38 16.38 -1.92
C GLU A 68 -3.84 16.43 -1.98
N LYS A 69 -3.13 16.86 -0.93
CA LYS A 69 -1.65 16.98 -0.96
C LYS A 69 -0.96 15.65 -0.60
N GLY A 70 -0.02 15.22 -1.44
CA GLY A 70 0.91 14.12 -1.15
C GLY A 70 0.40 12.70 -1.47
N VAL A 71 -0.80 12.56 -2.04
CA VAL A 71 -1.32 11.26 -2.51
C VAL A 71 -2.11 11.42 -3.81
N VAL A 72 -1.87 10.53 -4.76
CA VAL A 72 -2.66 10.42 -6.01
C VAL A 72 -3.22 9.01 -6.15
N LEU A 73 -4.50 8.90 -6.55
CA LEU A 73 -5.13 7.63 -6.91
C LEU A 73 -5.03 7.43 -8.42
N ILE A 74 -4.61 6.23 -8.83
CA ILE A 74 -4.53 5.83 -10.23
C ILE A 74 -5.31 4.52 -10.37
N GLU A 75 -6.51 4.63 -10.94
CA GLU A 75 -7.36 3.47 -11.21
C GLU A 75 -6.82 2.66 -12.40
N ASP A 76 -7.10 1.36 -12.40
CA ASP A 76 -6.71 0.42 -13.47
C ASP A 76 -5.22 0.48 -13.84
N TYR A 77 -4.38 0.82 -12.86
CA TYR A 77 -2.97 1.07 -13.13
C TYR A 77 -2.24 -0.22 -13.51
N PHE A 78 -2.54 -1.36 -12.89
CA PHE A 78 -1.94 -2.66 -13.24
C PHE A 78 -2.96 -3.59 -13.87
N ASP A 79 -2.55 -4.34 -14.89
CA ASP A 79 -3.39 -5.39 -15.45
C ASP A 79 -3.54 -6.54 -14.44
N VAL A 80 -4.78 -6.83 -14.07
CA VAL A 80 -5.07 -7.82 -13.03
C VAL A 80 -4.52 -9.19 -13.41
N ASN A 81 -4.70 -9.63 -14.65
CA ASN A 81 -4.41 -11.00 -15.08
C ASN A 81 -2.90 -11.25 -15.28
N THR A 82 -2.17 -10.26 -15.77
CA THR A 82 -0.78 -10.41 -16.19
C THR A 82 0.21 -9.83 -15.20
N GLU A 83 -0.18 -8.80 -14.43
CA GLU A 83 0.70 -8.14 -13.46
C GLU A 83 0.35 -8.53 -12.01
N LEU A 84 -0.94 -8.66 -11.65
CA LEU A 84 -1.34 -8.92 -10.26
C LEU A 84 -1.58 -10.41 -9.92
N GLU A 85 -2.16 -11.21 -10.82
CA GLU A 85 -2.38 -12.65 -10.57
C GLU A 85 -1.09 -13.43 -10.23
N PRO A 86 0.08 -13.17 -10.86
CA PRO A 86 1.33 -13.80 -10.43
C PRO A 86 1.69 -13.51 -8.97
N ILE A 87 1.35 -12.30 -8.48
CA ILE A 87 1.56 -11.91 -7.07
C ILE A 87 0.60 -12.65 -6.16
N LYS A 88 -0.68 -12.73 -6.54
CA LYS A 88 -1.67 -13.52 -5.79
C LYS A 88 -1.23 -14.97 -5.65
N LYS A 89 -0.72 -15.59 -6.72
CA LYS A 89 -0.21 -16.96 -6.71
C LYS A 89 1.00 -17.15 -5.78
N ASP A 90 1.94 -16.20 -5.76
CA ASP A 90 3.06 -16.24 -4.82
C ASP A 90 2.60 -16.16 -3.37
N ILE A 91 1.56 -15.39 -3.09
CA ILE A 91 0.94 -15.29 -1.76
C ILE A 91 0.13 -16.55 -1.42
N GLU A 92 -0.59 -17.16 -2.38
CA GLU A 92 -1.25 -18.46 -2.18
C GLU A 92 -0.25 -19.55 -1.79
N ASN A 93 0.94 -19.54 -2.38
CA ASN A 93 2.01 -20.43 -2.01
C ASN A 93 2.50 -20.17 -0.57
N MET A 94 2.60 -18.89 -0.14
CA MET A 94 2.88 -18.57 1.27
C MET A 94 1.82 -19.14 2.20
N VAL A 95 0.54 -18.93 1.89
CA VAL A 95 -0.59 -19.42 2.68
C VAL A 95 -0.57 -20.95 2.73
N THR A 96 -0.26 -21.62 1.62
CA THR A 96 -0.09 -23.08 1.55
C THR A 96 0.99 -23.57 2.51
N GLN A 97 2.17 -22.95 2.50
CA GLN A 97 3.26 -23.33 3.41
C GLN A 97 2.89 -23.13 4.89
N ILE A 98 2.15 -22.06 5.21
CA ILE A 98 1.65 -21.83 6.57
C ILE A 98 0.60 -22.89 6.95
N ALA A 99 -0.33 -23.21 6.05
CA ALA A 99 -1.35 -24.23 6.28
C ALA A 99 -0.73 -25.61 6.50
N GLU A 100 0.25 -26.00 5.69
CA GLU A 100 0.98 -27.26 5.82
C GLU A 100 1.72 -27.36 7.17
N LEU A 101 2.41 -26.29 7.56
CA LEU A 101 3.10 -26.23 8.85
C LEU A 101 2.11 -26.39 10.01
N LEU A 102 1.04 -25.57 10.03
CA LEU A 102 0.06 -25.61 11.11
C LEU A 102 -0.69 -26.94 11.18
N PHE A 103 -1.02 -27.54 10.03
CA PHE A 103 -1.68 -28.84 9.98
C PHE A 103 -0.77 -29.96 10.48
N LYS A 104 0.49 -29.98 10.05
CA LYS A 104 1.50 -30.94 10.51
C LYS A 104 1.69 -30.87 12.04
N GLU A 105 1.67 -29.67 12.60
CA GLU A 105 1.78 -29.43 14.05
C GLU A 105 0.45 -29.60 14.81
N GLY A 106 -0.61 -30.05 14.14
CA GLY A 106 -1.93 -30.28 14.74
C GLY A 106 -2.61 -29.00 15.26
N LYS A 107 -2.23 -27.82 14.75
CA LYS A 107 -2.78 -26.51 15.14
C LYS A 107 -4.08 -26.16 14.41
N ILE A 108 -4.31 -26.78 13.25
CA ILE A 108 -5.53 -26.67 12.46
C ILE A 108 -6.00 -28.07 12.04
N LYS A 109 -7.31 -28.25 11.85
CA LYS A 109 -7.93 -29.54 11.51
C LYS A 109 -7.85 -29.88 10.03
N SER A 110 -7.67 -28.89 9.18
CA SER A 110 -7.58 -29.03 7.72
C SER A 110 -6.67 -27.94 7.15
N LYS A 111 -6.18 -28.15 5.92
CA LYS A 111 -5.40 -27.15 5.17
C LYS A 111 -6.27 -26.13 4.42
N TYR A 112 -7.60 -26.27 4.48
CA TYR A 112 -8.59 -25.39 3.86
C TYR A 112 -8.36 -25.18 2.35
N GLU A 113 -7.97 -26.24 1.63
CA GLU A 113 -7.61 -26.20 0.20
C GLU A 113 -8.84 -25.95 -0.71
N GLU A 114 -10.04 -26.14 -0.18
CA GLU A 114 -11.31 -25.85 -0.84
C GLU A 114 -11.61 -24.35 -0.99
N HIS A 115 -10.89 -23.49 -0.26
CA HIS A 115 -11.05 -22.04 -0.31
C HIS A 115 -9.98 -21.39 -1.19
N GLY A 116 -10.39 -20.40 -2.00
CA GLY A 116 -9.48 -19.62 -2.85
C GLY A 116 -8.75 -18.49 -2.11
N PHE A 117 -7.96 -17.71 -2.87
CA PHE A 117 -7.15 -16.57 -2.42
C PHE A 117 -7.82 -15.70 -1.34
N PHE A 118 -9.06 -15.30 -1.60
CA PHE A 118 -9.82 -14.37 -0.76
C PHE A 118 -10.13 -14.90 0.65
N GLN A 119 -10.37 -16.21 0.78
CA GLN A 119 -11.01 -16.79 1.98
C GLN A 119 -10.08 -17.72 2.75
N ARG A 120 -9.13 -18.37 2.08
CA ARG A 120 -8.34 -19.45 2.70
C ARG A 120 -7.57 -18.99 3.94
N LEU A 121 -6.90 -17.84 3.86
CA LEU A 121 -6.18 -17.29 5.01
C LEU A 121 -7.15 -16.90 6.16
N THR A 122 -8.35 -16.44 5.84
CA THR A 122 -9.39 -16.15 6.85
C THR A 122 -9.80 -17.42 7.59
N MET A 123 -10.02 -18.53 6.87
CA MET A 123 -10.40 -19.80 7.49
C MET A 123 -9.29 -20.34 8.40
N ILE A 124 -8.04 -20.31 7.93
CA ILE A 124 -6.88 -20.70 8.74
C ILE A 124 -6.76 -19.79 9.97
N ASN A 125 -6.92 -18.48 9.81
CA ASN A 125 -6.80 -17.53 10.91
C ASN A 125 -7.94 -17.63 11.93
N ASN A 126 -9.13 -18.09 11.53
CA ASN A 126 -10.23 -18.35 12.46
C ASN A 126 -9.95 -19.53 13.39
N GLU A 127 -9.27 -20.57 12.89
CA GLU A 127 -8.87 -21.71 13.71
C GLU A 127 -7.56 -21.46 14.47
N TYR A 128 -6.62 -20.73 13.85
CA TYR A 128 -5.34 -20.32 14.43
C TYR A 128 -5.16 -18.79 14.38
N PRO A 129 -5.63 -18.05 15.40
CA PRO A 129 -5.48 -16.59 15.47
C PRO A 129 -4.00 -16.18 15.40
N GLY A 130 -3.64 -15.43 14.37
CA GLY A 130 -2.26 -15.00 14.09
C GLY A 130 -1.65 -15.62 12.84
N ALA A 131 -2.37 -16.50 12.13
CA ALA A 131 -1.92 -17.03 10.84
C ALA A 131 -1.61 -15.92 9.83
N ASN A 132 -2.39 -14.84 9.82
CA ASN A 132 -2.12 -13.67 8.97
C ASN A 132 -0.79 -12.98 9.31
N ILE A 133 -0.41 -12.93 10.59
CA ILE A 133 0.87 -12.38 11.06
C ILE A 133 2.03 -13.25 10.55
N LEU A 134 1.86 -14.58 10.53
CA LEU A 134 2.89 -15.48 9.99
C LEU A 134 3.15 -15.24 8.50
N VAL A 135 2.09 -14.97 7.72
CA VAL A 135 2.22 -14.58 6.30
C VAL A 135 2.92 -13.23 6.17
N HIS A 136 2.51 -12.23 6.95
CA HIS A 136 3.12 -10.89 6.96
C HIS A 136 4.62 -10.92 7.30
N LYS A 137 5.03 -11.74 8.29
CA LYS A 137 6.39 -11.78 8.83
C LYS A 137 7.33 -12.77 8.14
N ARG A 138 6.94 -13.39 7.02
CA ARG A 138 7.79 -14.35 6.29
C ARG A 138 9.14 -13.77 5.86
N GLY A 139 9.22 -12.45 5.66
CA GLY A 139 10.49 -11.74 5.48
C GLY A 139 11.20 -11.99 4.16
N TYR A 140 10.55 -12.61 3.17
CA TYR A 140 11.09 -12.77 1.81
C TYR A 140 10.21 -12.05 0.81
N LEU A 141 10.84 -11.31 -0.11
CA LEU A 141 10.16 -10.58 -1.19
C LEU A 141 9.95 -11.54 -2.38
N PRO A 142 8.71 -11.90 -2.75
CA PRO A 142 8.44 -12.84 -3.84
C PRO A 142 8.92 -12.34 -5.19
N ARG A 143 9.22 -13.26 -6.11
CA ARG A 143 9.77 -12.90 -7.43
C ARG A 143 8.79 -12.09 -8.28
N SER A 144 7.49 -12.36 -8.16
CA SER A 144 6.44 -11.57 -8.82
C SER A 144 6.42 -10.12 -8.30
N ILE A 145 6.48 -9.92 -6.98
CA ILE A 145 6.56 -8.58 -6.38
C ILE A 145 7.86 -7.89 -6.78
N GLN A 146 9.00 -8.59 -6.78
CA GLN A 146 10.26 -8.02 -7.28
C GLN A 146 10.13 -7.50 -8.72
N ARG A 147 9.49 -8.29 -9.61
CA ARG A 147 9.31 -7.92 -11.03
C ARG A 147 8.40 -6.71 -11.20
N LEU A 148 7.30 -6.64 -10.45
CA LEU A 148 6.41 -5.47 -10.47
C LEU A 148 7.12 -4.24 -9.89
N TRP A 149 7.82 -4.41 -8.76
CA TRP A 149 8.50 -3.33 -8.05
C TRP A 149 9.63 -2.70 -8.86
N SER A 150 10.38 -3.52 -9.60
CA SER A 150 11.43 -3.06 -10.52
C SER A 150 10.95 -2.93 -11.98
N GLY A 151 9.63 -2.93 -12.21
CA GLY A 151 9.05 -2.91 -13.55
C GLY A 151 9.04 -1.49 -14.12
N GLU A 152 9.27 -1.37 -15.43
CA GLU A 152 9.34 -0.06 -16.12
C GLU A 152 8.12 0.82 -15.82
N LYS A 153 6.93 0.21 -15.81
CA LYS A 153 5.68 0.91 -15.55
C LYS A 153 5.71 1.65 -14.21
N LEU A 154 6.02 0.95 -13.12
CA LEU A 154 6.08 1.56 -11.79
C LEU A 154 7.27 2.51 -11.65
N CYS A 155 8.46 2.12 -12.13
CA CYS A 155 9.65 2.96 -12.06
C CYS A 155 9.46 4.28 -12.81
N ASN A 156 8.91 4.25 -14.02
CA ASN A 156 8.70 5.47 -14.81
C ASN A 156 7.66 6.42 -14.18
N ALA A 157 6.63 5.89 -13.51
CA ALA A 157 5.69 6.71 -12.74
C ALA A 157 6.38 7.35 -11.52
N MET A 158 7.20 6.58 -10.79
CA MET A 158 7.99 7.12 -9.67
C MET A 158 8.99 8.17 -10.14
N GLU A 159 9.60 8.00 -11.32
CA GLU A 159 10.50 8.97 -11.94
C GLU A 159 9.87 10.37 -12.03
N GLN A 160 8.56 10.45 -12.33
CA GLN A 160 7.86 11.74 -12.39
C GLN A 160 7.72 12.43 -11.04
N LEU A 161 7.78 11.66 -9.95
CA LEU A 161 7.63 12.15 -8.57
C LEU A 161 8.99 12.45 -7.93
N ILE A 162 10.02 11.64 -8.17
CA ILE A 162 11.32 11.76 -7.47
C ILE A 162 12.51 12.05 -8.38
N GLY A 163 12.31 12.08 -9.70
CA GLY A 163 13.38 12.23 -10.68
C GLY A 163 14.04 10.91 -11.09
N PRO A 164 15.09 10.98 -11.94
CA PRO A 164 15.67 9.80 -12.61
C PRO A 164 16.47 8.87 -11.68
N ASP A 165 16.91 9.36 -10.53
CA ASP A 165 17.75 8.59 -9.59
C ASP A 165 16.88 7.76 -8.64
N ILE A 166 16.30 6.68 -9.16
CA ILE A 166 15.33 5.84 -8.44
C ILE A 166 16.05 4.76 -7.63
N GLY A 167 15.77 4.70 -6.33
CA GLY A 167 16.20 3.64 -5.42
C GLY A 167 15.02 2.82 -4.88
N GLY A 168 15.19 1.50 -4.76
CA GLY A 168 14.24 0.64 -4.06
C GLY A 168 14.45 0.69 -2.54
N HIS A 169 13.49 1.21 -1.80
CA HIS A 169 13.55 1.24 -0.33
C HIS A 169 13.38 -0.17 0.26
N PRO A 170 14.26 -0.63 1.18
CA PRO A 170 14.24 -2.02 1.67
C PRO A 170 13.02 -2.34 2.56
N VAL A 171 12.33 -1.31 3.07
CA VAL A 171 11.08 -1.49 3.80
C VAL A 171 9.94 -1.61 2.81
N TRP A 172 9.46 -2.84 2.63
CA TRP A 172 8.25 -3.20 1.89
C TRP A 172 7.36 -4.06 2.79
N ASN A 173 6.04 -4.06 2.56
CA ASN A 173 5.10 -4.80 3.39
C ASN A 173 4.00 -5.48 2.57
N LEU A 174 3.86 -6.80 2.72
CA LEU A 174 2.60 -7.50 2.42
C LEU A 174 1.69 -7.40 3.64
N ARG A 175 0.50 -6.81 3.50
CA ARG A 175 -0.45 -6.60 4.62
C ARG A 175 -1.71 -7.47 4.47
N PRO A 176 -1.69 -8.74 4.91
CA PRO A 176 -2.88 -9.59 4.90
C PRO A 176 -3.85 -9.18 6.01
N LYS A 177 -4.90 -8.45 5.64
CA LYS A 177 -5.96 -8.00 6.55
C LYS A 177 -7.11 -9.00 6.55
N THR A 178 -7.09 -9.93 7.50
CA THR A 178 -8.24 -10.83 7.73
C THR A 178 -9.35 -10.11 8.48
N PRO A 179 -10.63 -10.53 8.35
CA PRO A 179 -11.74 -9.90 9.04
C PRO A 179 -11.52 -9.77 10.54
N ARG A 180 -11.88 -8.60 11.12
CA ARG A 180 -11.77 -8.28 12.55
C ARG A 180 -10.35 -8.40 13.14
N SER A 181 -9.32 -8.29 12.29
CA SER A 181 -7.92 -8.38 12.73
C SER A 181 -7.41 -7.04 13.28
N HIS A 182 -7.42 -6.88 14.62
CA HIS A 182 -6.83 -5.71 15.28
C HIS A 182 -5.33 -5.54 14.98
N ALA A 183 -4.61 -6.64 14.70
CA ALA A 183 -3.20 -6.62 14.34
C ALA A 183 -2.92 -5.90 13.00
N ALA A 184 -3.94 -5.67 12.19
CA ALA A 184 -3.86 -4.95 10.93
C ALA A 184 -4.46 -3.53 10.99
N THR A 185 -4.90 -3.07 12.17
CA THR A 185 -5.32 -1.68 12.38
C THR A 185 -4.07 -0.81 12.48
N VAL A 186 -3.97 0.17 11.59
CA VAL A 186 -2.84 1.10 11.52
C VAL A 186 -3.30 2.46 12.03
N PRO A 187 -2.70 3.02 13.10
CA PRO A 187 -3.07 4.34 13.59
C PRO A 187 -2.61 5.43 12.62
N TRP A 188 -3.12 6.65 12.80
CA TRP A 188 -2.60 7.84 12.13
C TRP A 188 -1.08 7.95 12.31
N HIS A 189 -0.36 8.03 11.20
CA HIS A 189 1.10 8.11 11.16
C HIS A 189 1.60 8.69 9.83
N GLN A 190 2.89 8.97 9.76
CA GLN A 190 3.63 9.21 8.52
C GLN A 190 4.65 8.07 8.34
N ASP A 191 4.86 7.58 7.13
CA ASP A 191 5.79 6.46 6.88
C ASP A 191 7.22 6.77 7.40
N CYS A 192 7.68 8.01 7.19
CA CYS A 192 8.99 8.46 7.67
C CYS A 192 9.13 8.45 9.20
N ALA A 193 8.03 8.52 9.97
CA ALA A 193 8.07 8.48 11.44
C ALA A 193 8.63 7.15 11.99
N TYR A 194 8.65 6.09 11.18
CA TYR A 194 9.23 4.80 11.53
C TYR A 194 10.69 4.62 11.10
N LEU A 195 11.27 5.62 10.44
CA LEU A 195 12.60 5.58 9.86
C LEU A 195 13.58 6.44 10.67
N ASP A 196 14.87 6.31 10.35
CA ASP A 196 15.93 7.14 10.92
C ASP A 196 15.76 8.61 10.50
N GLU A 197 16.17 9.56 11.34
CA GLU A 197 16.04 11.01 11.06
C GLU A 197 16.73 11.40 9.75
N ALA A 198 17.78 10.69 9.33
CA ALA A 198 18.44 10.89 8.04
C ALA A 198 17.51 10.66 6.84
N SER A 199 16.38 9.96 7.01
CA SER A 199 15.40 9.73 5.94
C SER A 199 14.50 10.94 5.69
N TYR A 200 14.47 11.95 6.57
CA TYR A 200 13.49 13.03 6.51
C TYR A 200 13.73 13.98 5.33
N ASP A 201 14.98 14.06 4.87
CA ASP A 201 15.39 14.88 3.73
C ASP A 201 15.35 14.10 2.40
N THR A 202 14.88 12.85 2.42
CA THR A 202 14.75 12.01 1.22
C THR A 202 13.29 11.88 0.82
N HIS A 203 12.96 12.17 -0.44
CA HIS A 203 11.62 11.93 -0.96
C HIS A 203 11.42 10.42 -1.20
N GLN A 204 10.53 9.81 -0.42
CA GLN A 204 10.27 8.38 -0.43
C GLN A 204 8.79 8.09 -0.69
N PRO A 205 8.31 8.16 -1.95
CA PRO A 205 6.92 7.85 -2.26
C PRO A 205 6.63 6.35 -2.08
N THR A 206 5.49 6.05 -1.47
CA THR A 206 4.99 4.69 -1.31
C THR A 206 3.98 4.36 -2.41
N ALA A 207 4.20 3.24 -3.12
CA ALA A 207 3.19 2.65 -3.99
C ALA A 207 2.31 1.69 -3.18
N TRP A 208 1.08 2.09 -2.87
CA TRP A 208 0.11 1.22 -2.24
C TRP A 208 -0.74 0.53 -3.32
N ILE A 209 -0.65 -0.81 -3.40
CA ILE A 209 -1.29 -1.59 -4.47
C ILE A 209 -2.26 -2.60 -3.84
N PRO A 210 -3.58 -2.41 -4.02
CA PRO A 210 -4.55 -3.39 -3.57
C PRO A 210 -4.46 -4.66 -4.41
N LEU A 211 -4.37 -5.82 -3.75
CA LEU A 211 -4.54 -7.13 -4.41
C LEU A 211 -5.99 -7.63 -4.34
N LEU A 212 -6.82 -6.90 -3.62
CA LEU A 212 -8.24 -7.10 -3.36
C LEU A 212 -8.90 -5.72 -3.42
N ASP A 213 -10.13 -5.63 -3.88
CA ASP A 213 -10.91 -4.39 -3.77
C ASP A 213 -10.85 -3.90 -2.32
N ALA A 214 -10.48 -2.64 -2.11
CA ALA A 214 -10.33 -2.06 -0.80
C ALA A 214 -11.40 -0.99 -0.59
N ASN A 215 -12.23 -1.18 0.44
CA ASN A 215 -13.34 -0.30 0.78
C ASN A 215 -13.41 -0.09 2.29
N GLU A 216 -14.37 0.70 2.75
CA GLU A 216 -14.52 1.00 4.18
C GLU A 216 -14.77 -0.27 5.03
N GLU A 217 -15.42 -1.28 4.48
CA GLU A 217 -15.80 -2.51 5.21
C GLU A 217 -14.61 -3.45 5.43
N ASN A 218 -13.69 -3.54 4.47
CA ASN A 218 -12.46 -4.32 4.60
C ASN A 218 -11.24 -3.45 4.97
N GLY A 219 -11.49 -2.16 5.16
CA GLY A 219 -10.64 -1.10 5.66
C GLY A 219 -9.53 -0.72 4.70
N CYS A 220 -9.94 0.07 3.71
CA CYS A 220 -9.14 0.90 2.84
C CYS A 220 -8.26 1.92 3.62
N MET A 221 -7.47 2.69 2.87
CA MET A 221 -6.70 3.79 3.45
C MET A 221 -7.66 4.92 3.85
N GLU A 222 -7.48 5.43 5.06
CA GLU A 222 -8.06 6.69 5.51
C GLU A 222 -7.00 7.79 5.37
N LYS A 223 -7.45 9.00 5.01
CA LYS A 223 -6.60 10.18 4.82
C LYS A 223 -7.10 11.33 5.67
#